data_AF-A0A369SCV3-F1
#
_entry.id   AF-A0A369SCV3-F1
#
_cell.length_a   1.000
_cell.length_b   1.000
_cell.length_c   1.000
_cell.angle_alpha   90.00
_cell.angle_beta   90.00
_cell.angle_gamma   90.00
#
_symmetry.space_group_name_H-M   'P 1'
#
loop_
_entity.id
_entity.type
_entity.pdbx_description
1 polymer ?
#
loop_
_entity_poly.entity_id
_entity_poly.type
_entity_poly.pdbx_seq_one_letter_code
_entity_poly.pdbx_strand_id
1 'polypeptide(L)'
;MASLDHSHLYKHASGQIEDRRNDRRKQQQDFIRRQRDQLISSKRPRYFNDNVQDEQYYDSNHVQTLARGLLKHNNSRMDILKNLCRAFTQDEALISTFLGFNREFYFLSVCSVDNALQSLIGILTQSDSDLQEHAAWCITNICTGNHKQTLQVTRLAAPYCITYLSGQNLAMQDQCAWAIGNMAGDGKKSRKLLVKQGVTKPLVSLLNATSENVIQSAAFALSNFTREDDINLKEMIDCNVLKYLTNHLQFDKEDKISFTILPDILHLLHHITAKNGYDSVLLSTNIVKLVTKVIRFLTESRNYQIKILTPAIRIIGNLAGGLDEFNALILEEPRILDDLIYWINHNTHRCINYFILTVASAKKLGISSEYEFIGGSQVNLTVINESGIELIKEAIKRLSWANEIGIEAAMALRNYASLGSDCIQHLARLNALQAVTANLKSADVDKALVFLDIIQITIATIPDGKRILNQLNIQEELDLLLYRDDESLRKTASQLLDSFFAIENS
;
A
#
# COMPACT_ATOMS: atom_id res chain seq x y z
N MET A 1 48.03 15.13 12.99
CA MET A 1 47.06 15.09 11.88
C MET A 1 46.61 13.65 11.68
N ALA A 2 45.54 13.25 12.37
CA ALA A 2 44.86 11.99 12.14
C ALA A 2 43.41 12.34 11.79
N SER A 3 42.99 12.05 10.56
CA SER A 3 41.60 12.19 10.16
C SER A 3 40.78 11.12 10.87
N LEU A 4 40.02 11.51 11.89
CA LEU A 4 39.02 10.66 12.52
C LEU A 4 37.89 10.42 11.52
N ASP A 5 37.90 9.24 10.91
CA ASP A 5 36.81 8.75 10.07
C ASP A 5 35.58 8.46 10.95
N HIS A 6 34.68 9.45 11.01
CA HIS A 6 33.42 9.37 11.76
C HIS A 6 32.35 8.51 11.08
N SER A 7 32.62 7.85 9.93
CA SER A 7 31.63 7.08 9.17
C SER A 7 30.93 5.97 9.97
N HIS A 8 31.59 5.45 11.01
CA HIS A 8 31.05 4.39 11.86
C HIS A 8 29.99 4.86 12.87
N LEU A 9 30.04 6.11 13.34
CA LEU A 9 29.05 6.67 14.26
C LEU A 9 27.71 6.96 13.56
N TYR A 10 27.75 7.37 12.29
CA TYR A 10 26.56 7.61 11.48
C TYR A 10 25.75 6.34 11.19
N LYS A 11 26.42 5.19 11.03
CA LYS A 11 25.75 3.91 10.74
C LYS A 11 24.92 3.38 11.91
N HIS A 12 25.32 3.64 13.15
CA HIS A 12 24.64 3.12 14.34
C HIS A 12 23.38 3.93 14.71
N ALA A 13 23.41 5.26 14.58
CA ALA A 13 22.24 6.11 14.80
C ALA A 13 21.20 5.97 13.67
N SER A 14 21.64 5.88 12.42
CA SER A 14 20.75 5.66 11.28
C SER A 14 20.02 4.31 11.38
N GLY A 15 20.72 3.25 11.84
CA GLY A 15 20.13 1.93 12.02
C GLY A 15 18.95 1.94 13.00
N GLN A 16 19.07 2.64 14.13
CA GLN A 16 17.99 2.70 15.13
C GLN A 16 16.75 3.48 14.64
N ILE A 17 16.94 4.55 13.86
CA ILE A 17 15.84 5.32 13.27
C ILE A 17 15.19 4.51 12.13
N GLU A 18 15.98 3.82 11.32
CA GLU A 18 15.52 2.99 10.19
C GLU A 18 14.79 1.72 10.68
N ASP A 19 15.23 1.11 11.79
CA ASP A 19 14.55 0.00 12.46
C ASP A 19 13.22 0.44 13.08
N ARG A 20 13.20 1.56 13.83
CA ARG A 20 11.96 2.16 14.35
C ARG A 20 11.01 2.58 13.23
N ARG A 21 11.53 2.98 12.07
CA ARG A 21 10.76 3.29 10.86
C ARG A 21 10.19 2.04 10.21
N ASN A 22 10.93 0.92 10.17
CA ASN A 22 10.40 -0.35 9.67
C ASN A 22 9.27 -0.88 10.57
N ASP A 23 9.43 -0.75 11.88
CA ASP A 23 8.39 -1.08 12.85
C ASP A 23 7.17 -0.16 12.74
N ARG A 24 7.37 1.15 12.53
CA ARG A 24 6.28 2.09 12.27
C ARG A 24 5.64 1.92 10.90
N ARG A 25 6.39 1.60 9.84
CA ARG A 25 5.82 1.22 8.53
C ARG A 25 4.91 0.00 8.68
N LYS A 26 5.28 -0.96 9.53
CA LYS A 26 4.46 -2.14 9.83
C LYS A 26 3.22 -1.78 10.67
N GLN A 27 3.38 -1.01 11.74
CA GLN A 27 2.28 -0.57 12.62
C GLN A 27 1.33 0.44 11.95
N GLN A 28 1.84 1.29 11.08
CA GLN A 28 1.11 2.29 10.32
C GLN A 28 0.51 1.70 9.04
N GLN A 29 1.13 0.67 8.43
CA GLN A 29 0.42 -0.21 7.51
C GLN A 29 -0.80 -0.80 8.20
N ASP A 30 -0.69 -1.26 9.45
CA ASP A 30 -1.84 -1.79 10.20
C ASP A 30 -2.89 -0.72 10.59
N PHE A 31 -2.49 0.53 10.83
CA PHE A 31 -3.40 1.63 11.18
C PHE A 31 -4.09 2.27 9.95
N ILE A 32 -3.31 2.60 8.90
CA ILE A 32 -3.81 3.11 7.61
C ILE A 32 -4.71 2.05 6.96
N ARG A 33 -4.37 0.76 7.10
CA ARG A 33 -5.21 -0.35 6.68
C ARG A 33 -6.62 -0.24 7.26
N ARG A 34 -6.75 -0.06 8.58
CA ARG A 34 -8.04 0.01 9.29
C ARG A 34 -8.92 1.22 8.91
N GLN A 35 -8.34 2.32 8.42
CA GLN A 35 -9.13 3.52 8.03
C GLN A 35 -9.36 3.66 6.51
N ARG A 36 -8.58 2.97 5.67
CA ARG A 36 -8.77 2.92 4.20
C ARG A 36 -9.81 1.92 3.72
N ASP A 37 -10.31 1.09 4.62
CA ASP A 37 -11.07 -0.13 4.36
C ASP A 37 -12.43 0.07 3.63
N GLN A 38 -12.84 1.29 3.28
CA GLN A 38 -14.04 1.51 2.45
C GLN A 38 -13.81 1.27 0.93
N LEU A 39 -12.56 1.25 0.47
CA LEU A 39 -12.17 0.78 -0.89
C LEU A 39 -11.11 -0.33 -0.86
N ILE A 40 -10.56 -0.57 0.33
CA ILE A 40 -9.51 -1.55 0.66
C ILE A 40 -10.08 -2.65 1.57
N SER A 41 -11.40 -2.84 1.59
CA SER A 41 -11.97 -4.00 2.27
C SER A 41 -11.38 -5.27 1.66
N SER A 42 -10.84 -6.14 2.52
CA SER A 42 -10.37 -7.46 2.11
C SER A 42 -11.51 -8.32 1.57
N LYS A 43 -12.76 -7.98 1.90
CA LYS A 43 -13.97 -8.63 1.41
C LYS A 43 -14.91 -7.62 0.75
N ARG A 44 -15.31 -7.86 -0.49
CA ARG A 44 -16.17 -6.96 -1.25
C ARG A 44 -17.47 -7.69 -1.63
N PRO A 45 -18.66 -7.23 -1.21
CA PRO A 45 -19.91 -7.78 -1.71
C PRO A 45 -20.07 -7.44 -3.20
N ARG A 46 -20.82 -8.27 -3.92
CA ARG A 46 -21.14 -8.05 -5.33
C ARG A 46 -22.64 -7.79 -5.45
N TYR A 47 -23.01 -6.60 -5.90
CA TYR A 47 -24.39 -6.13 -6.00
C TYR A 47 -25.02 -6.51 -7.34
N PHE A 48 -26.29 -6.89 -7.32
CA PHE A 48 -27.03 -7.30 -8.50
C PHE A 48 -27.28 -6.12 -9.44
N ASN A 49 -26.83 -6.20 -10.69
CA ASN A 49 -26.90 -5.12 -11.71
C ASN A 49 -28.26 -5.08 -12.45
N ASP A 50 -29.38 -5.05 -11.71
CA ASP A 50 -30.68 -4.74 -12.32
C ASP A 50 -31.10 -3.31 -11.95
N ASN A 51 -31.51 -2.52 -12.94
CA ASN A 51 -32.03 -1.15 -12.83
C ASN A 51 -33.38 -1.05 -12.05
N VAL A 52 -33.66 -1.97 -11.15
CA VAL A 52 -34.94 -2.05 -10.44
C VAL A 52 -34.82 -1.25 -9.13
N GLN A 53 -35.56 -0.15 -9.08
CA GLN A 53 -35.64 0.83 -7.98
C GLN A 53 -36.35 0.32 -6.71
N ASP A 54 -36.63 -0.99 -6.59
CA ASP A 54 -37.29 -1.53 -5.41
C ASP A 54 -36.24 -2.07 -4.44
N GLU A 55 -35.87 -1.26 -3.44
CA GLU A 55 -35.12 -1.71 -2.26
C GLU A 55 -35.98 -2.69 -1.46
N GLN A 56 -36.00 -3.96 -1.89
CA GLN A 56 -36.64 -5.03 -1.14
C GLN A 56 -35.80 -5.34 0.10
N TYR A 57 -36.37 -5.08 1.28
CA TYR A 57 -35.73 -5.40 2.57
C TYR A 57 -35.97 -6.88 2.93
N TYR A 58 -34.92 -7.58 3.35
CA TYR A 58 -35.01 -8.97 3.78
C TYR A 58 -34.83 -9.10 5.29
N ASP A 59 -35.67 -9.93 5.92
CA ASP A 59 -35.49 -10.35 7.31
C ASP A 59 -35.11 -11.84 7.39
N SER A 60 -34.89 -12.32 8.61
CA SER A 60 -34.52 -13.72 8.86
C SER A 60 -35.60 -14.72 8.43
N ASN A 61 -36.88 -14.37 8.52
CA ASN A 61 -37.98 -15.27 8.13
C ASN A 61 -38.05 -15.44 6.61
N HIS A 62 -37.81 -14.36 5.86
CA HIS A 62 -37.69 -14.40 4.41
C HIS A 62 -36.54 -15.32 4.00
N VAL A 63 -35.34 -15.13 4.59
CA VAL A 63 -34.17 -15.96 4.27
C VAL A 63 -34.39 -17.43 4.61
N GLN A 64 -35.04 -17.75 5.73
CA GLN A 64 -35.40 -19.14 6.05
C GLN A 64 -36.36 -19.74 5.02
N THR A 65 -37.35 -18.97 4.56
CA THR A 65 -38.31 -19.44 3.55
C THR A 65 -37.62 -19.71 2.23
N LEU A 66 -36.72 -18.82 1.82
CA LEU A 66 -35.88 -18.97 0.63
C LEU A 66 -34.97 -20.20 0.75
N ALA A 67 -34.29 -20.38 1.88
CA ALA A 67 -33.43 -21.52 2.14
C ALA A 67 -34.20 -22.86 2.10
N ARG A 68 -35.41 -22.92 2.70
CA ARG A 68 -36.29 -24.10 2.60
C ARG A 68 -36.77 -24.33 1.18
N GLY A 69 -37.04 -23.27 0.42
CA GLY A 69 -37.41 -23.33 -0.99
C GLY A 69 -36.29 -23.94 -1.85
N LEU A 70 -35.03 -23.60 -1.55
CA LEU A 70 -33.86 -24.12 -2.25
C LEU A 70 -33.78 -25.66 -2.20
N LEU A 71 -34.19 -26.26 -1.07
CA LEU A 71 -34.21 -27.71 -0.84
C LEU A 71 -35.30 -28.44 -1.66
N LYS A 72 -36.34 -27.75 -2.14
CA LYS A 72 -37.51 -28.36 -2.80
C LYS A 72 -37.30 -28.69 -4.28
N HIS A 73 -36.13 -28.39 -4.83
CA HIS A 73 -35.73 -28.77 -6.18
C HIS A 73 -36.71 -28.37 -7.32
N ASN A 74 -37.43 -27.25 -7.22
CA ASN A 74 -38.46 -26.83 -8.19
C ASN A 74 -38.01 -25.73 -9.19
N ASN A 75 -38.92 -25.30 -10.08
CA ASN A 75 -38.66 -24.28 -11.11
C ASN A 75 -38.42 -22.86 -10.57
N SER A 76 -38.64 -22.62 -9.27
CA SER A 76 -38.47 -21.30 -8.64
C SER A 76 -37.06 -21.06 -8.11
N ARG A 77 -36.11 -21.98 -8.33
CA ARG A 77 -34.73 -21.87 -7.81
C ARG A 77 -34.03 -20.59 -8.26
N MET A 78 -34.25 -20.15 -9.49
CA MET A 78 -33.65 -18.92 -10.00
C MET A 78 -34.07 -17.69 -9.18
N ASP A 79 -35.38 -17.52 -8.97
CA ASP A 79 -35.91 -16.40 -8.17
C ASP A 79 -35.42 -16.46 -6.73
N ILE A 80 -35.34 -17.67 -6.17
CA ILE A 80 -34.80 -17.88 -4.82
C ILE A 80 -33.35 -17.41 -4.75
N LEU A 81 -32.50 -17.80 -5.70
CA LEU A 81 -31.09 -17.39 -5.73
C LEU A 81 -30.93 -15.88 -5.90
N LYS A 82 -31.71 -15.24 -6.78
CA LYS A 82 -31.70 -13.78 -6.95
C LYS A 82 -32.03 -13.05 -5.64
N ASN A 83 -33.05 -13.51 -4.93
CA ASN A 83 -33.44 -12.94 -3.64
C ASN A 83 -32.37 -13.17 -2.56
N LEU A 84 -31.77 -14.37 -2.51
CA LEU A 84 -30.67 -14.66 -1.58
C LEU A 84 -29.44 -13.79 -1.87
N CYS A 85 -29.06 -13.60 -3.15
CA CYS A 85 -27.97 -12.72 -3.55
C CYS A 85 -28.15 -11.31 -2.97
N ARG A 86 -29.36 -10.74 -3.06
CA ARG A 86 -29.69 -9.42 -2.51
C ARG A 86 -29.65 -9.43 -0.98
N ALA A 87 -30.29 -10.41 -0.34
CA ALA A 87 -30.33 -10.53 1.11
C ALA A 87 -28.94 -10.56 1.74
N PHE A 88 -28.00 -11.34 1.18
CA PHE A 88 -26.64 -11.46 1.72
C PHE A 88 -25.79 -10.18 1.63
N THR A 89 -26.23 -9.18 0.86
CA THR A 89 -25.55 -7.87 0.82
C THR A 89 -26.05 -6.87 1.87
N GLN A 90 -27.19 -7.14 2.52
CA GLN A 90 -27.84 -6.20 3.44
C GLN A 90 -27.32 -6.34 4.88
N ASP A 91 -27.19 -7.56 5.39
CA ASP A 91 -26.79 -7.80 6.79
C ASP A 91 -26.14 -9.19 6.97
N GLU A 92 -25.05 -9.23 7.75
CA GLU A 92 -24.37 -10.46 8.18
C GLU A 92 -25.28 -11.42 8.97
N ALA A 93 -26.30 -10.88 9.66
CA ALA A 93 -27.30 -11.68 10.37
C ALA A 93 -28.10 -12.57 9.39
N LEU A 94 -28.35 -12.11 8.17
CA LEU A 94 -29.06 -12.86 7.13
C LEU A 94 -28.21 -14.04 6.62
N ILE A 95 -26.89 -13.83 6.50
CA ILE A 95 -25.93 -14.91 6.21
C ILE A 95 -25.94 -15.94 7.35
N SER A 96 -25.97 -15.49 8.60
CA SER A 96 -26.04 -16.36 9.79
C SER A 96 -27.29 -17.24 9.76
N THR A 97 -28.44 -16.63 9.45
CA THR A 97 -29.73 -17.33 9.33
C THR A 97 -29.70 -18.41 8.24
N PHE A 98 -29.11 -18.11 7.08
CA PHE A 98 -28.98 -19.09 6.00
C PHE A 98 -28.05 -20.25 6.36
N LEU A 99 -26.92 -19.97 7.01
CA LEU A 99 -25.91 -20.97 7.36
C LEU A 99 -26.25 -21.76 8.64
N GLY A 100 -27.26 -21.31 9.41
CA GLY A 100 -27.63 -21.93 10.67
C GLY A 100 -26.67 -21.66 11.82
N PHE A 101 -25.88 -20.58 11.76
CA PHE A 101 -25.05 -20.14 12.88
C PHE A 101 -25.90 -19.39 13.89
N ASN A 102 -26.40 -20.07 14.93
CA ASN A 102 -27.00 -19.38 16.06
C ASN A 102 -25.93 -18.64 16.86
N ARG A 103 -26.14 -17.33 17.08
CA ARG A 103 -25.38 -16.58 18.10
C ARG A 103 -25.58 -17.29 19.45
N GLU A 104 -24.54 -17.26 20.29
CA GLU A 104 -24.46 -17.86 21.64
C GLU A 104 -25.52 -17.37 22.66
N PHE A 105 -26.62 -16.76 22.21
CA PHE A 105 -27.76 -16.45 23.06
C PHE A 105 -28.70 -17.66 23.12
N TYR A 106 -28.59 -18.36 24.25
CA TYR A 106 -29.50 -19.37 24.75
C TYR A 106 -30.96 -18.89 24.72
N PHE A 107 -31.67 -18.98 23.59
CA PHE A 107 -33.13 -19.21 23.53
C PHE A 107 -33.72 -19.46 22.12
N LEU A 108 -32.98 -19.32 21.01
CA LEU A 108 -33.53 -19.51 19.65
C LEU A 108 -32.84 -20.65 18.88
N SER A 109 -32.83 -21.87 19.44
CA SER A 109 -32.34 -23.07 18.74
C SER A 109 -33.28 -23.58 17.62
N VAL A 110 -34.19 -22.78 17.08
CA VAL A 110 -35.34 -23.28 16.28
C VAL A 110 -35.34 -22.82 14.81
N CYS A 111 -34.31 -22.09 14.34
CA CYS A 111 -34.41 -21.35 13.07
C CYS A 111 -33.27 -21.52 12.06
N SER A 112 -32.43 -22.56 12.16
CA SER A 112 -31.50 -22.92 11.07
C SER A 112 -32.20 -23.74 9.99
N VAL A 113 -31.86 -23.53 8.72
CA VAL A 113 -32.25 -24.45 7.63
C VAL A 113 -31.07 -25.36 7.34
N ASP A 114 -31.12 -26.56 7.91
CA ASP A 114 -30.07 -27.57 7.71
C ASP A 114 -29.90 -27.87 6.21
N ASN A 115 -28.65 -28.08 5.81
CA ASN A 115 -28.25 -28.39 4.43
C ASN A 115 -28.50 -27.30 3.38
N ALA A 116 -28.87 -26.08 3.76
CA ALA A 116 -29.04 -24.98 2.80
C ALA A 116 -27.75 -24.69 2.00
N LEU A 117 -26.59 -24.67 2.68
CA LEU A 117 -25.30 -24.50 2.01
C LEU A 117 -24.96 -25.67 1.08
N GLN A 118 -25.23 -26.90 1.50
CA GLN A 118 -25.01 -28.10 0.68
C GLN A 118 -25.89 -28.07 -0.57
N SER A 119 -27.14 -27.64 -0.45
CA SER A 119 -28.05 -27.44 -1.57
C SER A 119 -27.53 -26.37 -2.53
N LEU A 120 -27.00 -25.26 -2.00
CA LEU A 120 -26.39 -24.21 -2.81
C LEU A 120 -25.17 -24.72 -3.58
N ILE A 121 -24.31 -25.54 -2.94
CA ILE A 121 -23.16 -26.18 -3.59
C ILE A 121 -23.61 -27.23 -4.63
N GLY A 122 -24.70 -27.95 -4.37
CA GLY A 122 -25.32 -28.84 -5.36
C GLY A 122 -25.75 -28.08 -6.62
N ILE A 123 -26.34 -26.89 -6.44
CA ILE A 123 -26.71 -26.00 -7.55
C ILE A 123 -25.46 -25.45 -8.26
N LEU A 124 -24.38 -25.12 -7.53
CA LEU A 124 -23.11 -24.71 -8.11
C LEU A 124 -22.48 -25.79 -9.01
N THR A 125 -22.76 -27.07 -8.77
CA THR A 125 -22.13 -28.22 -9.43
C THR A 125 -22.99 -28.92 -10.49
N GLN A 126 -24.23 -28.45 -10.70
CA GLN A 126 -25.13 -28.99 -11.71
C GLN A 126 -24.82 -28.45 -13.12
N SER A 127 -25.53 -28.90 -14.16
CA SER A 127 -25.25 -28.53 -15.56
C SER A 127 -25.85 -27.20 -16.05
N ASP A 128 -26.77 -26.58 -15.29
CA ASP A 128 -27.45 -25.35 -15.67
C ASP A 128 -26.57 -24.11 -15.38
N SER A 129 -26.05 -23.50 -16.45
CA SER A 129 -25.10 -22.37 -16.37
C SER A 129 -25.67 -21.16 -15.63
N ASP A 130 -26.95 -20.83 -15.82
CA ASP A 130 -27.54 -19.64 -15.20
C ASP A 130 -27.69 -19.85 -13.70
N LEU A 131 -28.14 -21.05 -13.29
CA LEU A 131 -28.24 -21.40 -11.88
C LEU A 131 -26.85 -21.52 -11.22
N GLN A 132 -25.85 -22.05 -11.94
CA GLN A 132 -24.46 -22.10 -11.45
C GLN A 132 -23.93 -20.69 -11.15
N GLU A 133 -24.14 -19.73 -12.06
CA GLU A 133 -23.67 -18.36 -11.90
C GLU A 133 -24.32 -17.68 -10.69
N HIS A 134 -25.64 -17.81 -10.55
CA HIS A 134 -26.35 -17.23 -9.40
C HIS A 134 -25.98 -17.91 -8.08
N ALA A 135 -25.68 -19.22 -8.09
CA ALA A 135 -25.16 -19.92 -6.92
C ALA A 135 -23.75 -19.45 -6.55
N ALA A 136 -22.86 -19.26 -7.53
CA ALA A 136 -21.53 -18.70 -7.32
C ALA A 136 -21.61 -17.28 -6.74
N TRP A 137 -22.58 -16.48 -7.19
CA TRP A 137 -22.83 -15.15 -6.65
C TRP A 137 -23.31 -15.19 -5.19
N CYS A 138 -24.25 -16.08 -4.85
CA CYS A 138 -24.64 -16.30 -3.46
C CYS A 138 -23.42 -16.66 -2.59
N ILE A 139 -22.55 -17.56 -3.08
CA ILE A 139 -21.31 -17.95 -2.39
C ILE A 139 -20.38 -16.74 -2.19
N THR A 140 -20.20 -15.91 -3.22
CA THR A 140 -19.42 -14.67 -3.16
C THR A 140 -19.88 -13.76 -2.03
N ASN A 141 -21.21 -13.53 -1.93
CA ASN A 141 -21.79 -12.65 -0.92
C ASN A 141 -21.79 -13.30 0.47
N ILE A 142 -21.98 -14.61 0.60
CA ILE A 142 -21.79 -15.29 1.89
C ILE A 142 -20.35 -15.11 2.40
N CYS A 143 -19.35 -15.09 1.50
CA CYS A 143 -17.95 -14.93 1.87
C CYS A 143 -17.60 -13.54 2.42
N THR A 144 -18.50 -12.55 2.39
CA THR A 144 -18.29 -11.24 3.03
C THR A 144 -18.60 -11.24 4.52
N GLY A 145 -19.26 -12.29 5.01
CA GLY A 145 -19.62 -12.44 6.42
C GLY A 145 -18.43 -12.64 7.38
N ASN A 146 -18.73 -13.07 8.61
CA ASN A 146 -17.69 -13.25 9.64
C ASN A 146 -16.76 -14.44 9.38
N HIS A 147 -15.68 -14.54 10.17
CA HIS A 147 -14.66 -15.58 10.04
C HIS A 147 -15.18 -17.02 10.09
N LYS A 148 -16.18 -17.31 10.94
CA LYS A 148 -16.74 -18.67 11.04
C LYS A 148 -17.50 -19.03 9.75
N GLN A 149 -18.30 -18.09 9.24
CA GLN A 149 -19.08 -18.23 8.02
C GLN A 149 -18.17 -18.42 6.80
N THR A 150 -17.23 -17.50 6.59
CA THR A 150 -16.33 -17.55 5.43
C THR A 150 -15.46 -18.81 5.44
N LEU A 151 -14.94 -19.23 6.61
CA LEU A 151 -14.12 -20.43 6.71
C LEU A 151 -14.93 -21.72 6.43
N GLN A 152 -16.19 -21.80 6.86
CA GLN A 152 -17.06 -22.94 6.51
C GLN A 152 -17.25 -23.03 4.99
N VAL A 153 -17.57 -21.92 4.35
CA VAL A 153 -17.77 -21.87 2.90
C VAL A 153 -16.47 -22.15 2.16
N THR A 154 -15.33 -21.63 2.63
CA THR A 154 -14.00 -21.92 2.06
C THR A 154 -13.71 -23.42 2.07
N ARG A 155 -14.07 -24.16 3.14
CA ARG A 155 -13.84 -25.61 3.21
C ARG A 155 -14.69 -26.40 2.20
N LEU A 156 -15.92 -25.97 1.96
CA LEU A 156 -16.90 -26.75 1.20
C LEU A 156 -16.97 -26.35 -0.27
N ALA A 157 -16.88 -25.05 -0.58
CA ALA A 157 -17.09 -24.51 -1.93
C ALA A 157 -15.79 -24.24 -2.71
N ALA A 158 -14.68 -23.94 -2.02
CA ALA A 158 -13.46 -23.51 -2.69
C ALA A 158 -12.90 -24.51 -3.74
N PRO A 159 -12.90 -25.84 -3.52
CA PRO A 159 -12.43 -26.79 -4.54
C PRO A 159 -13.18 -26.67 -5.87
N TYR A 160 -14.49 -26.44 -5.82
CA TYR A 160 -15.31 -26.25 -7.01
C TYR A 160 -15.03 -24.89 -7.66
N CYS A 161 -14.95 -23.82 -6.86
CA CYS A 161 -14.57 -22.49 -7.38
C CYS A 161 -13.22 -22.52 -8.09
N ILE A 162 -12.21 -23.20 -7.51
CA ILE A 162 -10.87 -23.36 -8.12
C ILE A 162 -10.96 -24.11 -9.45
N THR A 163 -11.79 -25.15 -9.54
CA THR A 163 -12.02 -25.91 -10.78
C THR A 163 -12.60 -25.00 -11.87
N TYR A 164 -13.58 -24.16 -11.52
CA TYR A 164 -14.21 -23.24 -12.47
C TYR A 164 -13.31 -22.10 -12.95
N LEU A 165 -12.25 -21.75 -12.22
CA LEU A 165 -11.25 -20.79 -12.71
C LEU A 165 -10.59 -21.24 -14.02
N SER A 166 -10.46 -22.56 -14.23
CA SER A 166 -9.86 -23.12 -15.44
C SER A 166 -10.89 -23.48 -16.53
N GLY A 167 -12.17 -23.15 -16.32
CA GLY A 167 -13.25 -23.39 -17.27
C GLY A 167 -13.25 -22.42 -18.46
N GLN A 168 -14.27 -22.48 -19.31
CA GLN A 168 -14.47 -21.58 -20.45
C GLN A 168 -15.55 -20.50 -20.22
N ASN A 169 -16.37 -20.66 -19.17
CA ASN A 169 -17.42 -19.70 -18.85
C ASN A 169 -16.81 -18.51 -18.08
N LEU A 170 -16.71 -17.36 -18.75
CA LEU A 170 -16.13 -16.13 -18.20
C LEU A 170 -16.90 -15.60 -16.97
N ALA A 171 -18.24 -15.71 -16.96
CA ALA A 171 -19.04 -15.28 -15.82
C ALA A 171 -18.75 -16.14 -14.58
N MET A 172 -18.59 -17.45 -14.77
CA MET A 172 -18.18 -18.36 -13.70
C MET A 172 -16.74 -18.09 -13.23
N GLN A 173 -15.80 -17.88 -14.14
CA GLN A 173 -14.42 -17.50 -13.77
C GLN A 173 -14.40 -16.23 -12.92
N ASP A 174 -15.13 -15.21 -13.35
CA ASP A 174 -15.27 -13.93 -12.67
C ASP A 174 -15.85 -14.09 -11.26
N GLN A 175 -17.02 -14.73 -11.15
CA GLN A 175 -17.68 -14.95 -9.85
C GLN A 175 -16.83 -15.81 -8.91
N CYS A 176 -16.24 -16.91 -9.40
CA CYS A 176 -15.40 -17.79 -8.58
C CYS A 176 -14.10 -17.12 -8.14
N ALA A 177 -13.46 -16.32 -9.02
CA ALA A 177 -12.27 -15.56 -8.65
C ALA A 177 -12.60 -14.52 -7.58
N TRP A 178 -13.73 -13.82 -7.70
CA TRP A 178 -14.18 -12.86 -6.69
C TRP A 178 -14.52 -13.54 -5.34
N ALA A 179 -15.22 -14.67 -5.37
CA ALA A 179 -15.48 -15.49 -4.18
C ALA A 179 -14.18 -15.88 -3.46
N ILE A 180 -13.20 -16.39 -4.22
CA ILE A 180 -11.87 -16.74 -3.71
C ILE A 180 -11.16 -15.52 -3.12
N GLY A 181 -11.32 -14.34 -3.75
CA GLY A 181 -10.80 -13.09 -3.21
C GLY A 181 -11.37 -12.76 -1.83
N ASN A 182 -12.69 -12.90 -1.64
CA ASN A 182 -13.34 -12.72 -0.34
C ASN A 182 -12.90 -13.78 0.69
N MET A 183 -12.75 -15.04 0.27
CA MET A 183 -12.22 -16.11 1.12
C MET A 183 -10.76 -15.83 1.55
N ALA A 184 -9.90 -15.39 0.64
CA ALA A 184 -8.51 -15.03 0.92
C ALA A 184 -8.41 -13.79 1.83
N GLY A 185 -9.34 -12.85 1.66
CA GLY A 185 -9.46 -11.64 2.47
C GLY A 185 -9.92 -11.87 3.91
N ASP A 186 -10.45 -13.06 4.22
CA ASP A 186 -10.86 -13.44 5.57
C ASP A 186 -9.70 -13.57 6.55
N GLY A 187 -8.57 -14.09 6.09
CA GLY A 187 -7.38 -14.20 6.91
C GLY A 187 -6.49 -15.39 6.57
N LYS A 188 -5.40 -15.50 7.34
CA LYS A 188 -4.30 -16.44 7.10
C LYS A 188 -4.72 -17.91 6.98
N LYS A 189 -5.72 -18.35 7.74
CA LYS A 189 -6.21 -19.75 7.71
C LYS A 189 -6.85 -20.08 6.35
N SER A 190 -7.72 -19.20 5.85
CA SER A 190 -8.39 -19.35 4.56
C SER A 190 -7.38 -19.28 3.41
N ARG A 191 -6.44 -18.33 3.43
CA ARG A 191 -5.33 -18.26 2.45
C ARG A 191 -4.52 -19.55 2.38
N LYS A 192 -4.08 -20.09 3.52
CA LYS A 192 -3.31 -21.35 3.58
C LYS A 192 -4.10 -22.54 3.04
N LEU A 193 -5.41 -22.60 3.32
CA LEU A 193 -6.27 -23.67 2.80
C LEU A 193 -6.39 -23.59 1.28
N LEU A 194 -6.63 -22.41 0.73
CA LEU A 194 -6.74 -22.18 -0.72
C LEU A 194 -5.44 -22.53 -1.47
N VAL A 195 -4.28 -22.13 -0.91
CA VAL A 195 -2.97 -22.49 -1.48
C VAL A 195 -2.77 -24.00 -1.49
N LYS A 196 -3.11 -24.70 -0.39
CA LYS A 196 -3.05 -26.18 -0.35
C LYS A 196 -3.97 -26.86 -1.36
N GLN A 197 -5.02 -26.18 -1.81
CA GLN A 197 -5.95 -26.65 -2.85
C GLN A 197 -5.50 -26.28 -4.28
N GLY A 198 -4.33 -25.66 -4.46
CA GLY A 198 -3.76 -25.38 -5.80
C GLY A 198 -4.34 -24.15 -6.51
N VAL A 199 -4.83 -23.16 -5.76
CA VAL A 199 -5.50 -21.96 -6.32
C VAL A 199 -4.60 -21.05 -7.16
N THR A 200 -3.28 -21.07 -6.94
CA THR A 200 -2.35 -20.04 -7.38
C THR A 200 -2.19 -19.97 -8.89
N LYS A 201 -1.84 -21.09 -9.52
CA LYS A 201 -1.63 -21.15 -10.97
C LYS A 201 -2.91 -20.79 -11.75
N PRO A 202 -4.11 -21.32 -11.41
CA PRO A 202 -5.36 -20.87 -12.02
C PRO A 202 -5.58 -19.36 -11.89
N LEU A 203 -5.43 -18.77 -10.71
CA LEU A 203 -5.61 -17.32 -10.53
C LEU A 203 -4.62 -16.49 -11.33
N VAL A 204 -3.33 -16.86 -11.32
CA VAL A 204 -2.32 -16.12 -12.10
C VAL A 204 -2.62 -16.21 -13.59
N SER A 205 -3.10 -17.35 -14.09
CA SER A 205 -3.47 -17.51 -15.50
C SER A 205 -4.64 -16.62 -15.93
N LEU A 206 -5.57 -16.31 -15.02
CA LEU A 206 -6.71 -15.43 -15.29
C LEU A 206 -6.31 -13.96 -15.48
N LEU A 207 -5.11 -13.57 -15.05
CA LEU A 207 -4.56 -12.25 -15.42
C LEU A 207 -4.33 -12.12 -16.93
N ASN A 208 -4.35 -13.21 -17.70
CA ASN A 208 -4.26 -13.18 -19.16
C ASN A 208 -5.62 -13.43 -19.85
N ALA A 209 -6.73 -13.33 -19.11
CA ALA A 209 -8.06 -13.47 -19.69
C ALA A 209 -8.39 -12.30 -20.64
N THR A 210 -9.35 -12.51 -21.53
CA THR A 210 -9.83 -11.45 -22.45
C THR A 210 -10.84 -10.51 -21.80
N SER A 211 -11.45 -10.92 -20.68
CA SER A 211 -12.45 -10.13 -19.96
C SER A 211 -11.81 -9.31 -18.84
N GLU A 212 -12.03 -8.00 -18.85
CA GLU A 212 -11.58 -7.10 -17.78
C GLU A 212 -12.14 -7.49 -16.41
N ASN A 213 -13.40 -7.95 -16.34
CA ASN A 213 -14.01 -8.39 -15.09
C ASN A 213 -13.26 -9.58 -14.48
N VAL A 214 -12.91 -10.56 -15.33
CA VAL A 214 -12.12 -11.73 -14.89
C VAL A 214 -10.73 -11.31 -14.42
N ILE A 215 -10.05 -10.43 -15.16
CA ILE A 215 -8.73 -9.90 -14.77
C ILE A 215 -8.83 -9.16 -13.44
N GLN A 216 -9.83 -8.30 -13.27
CA GLN A 216 -10.07 -7.54 -12.05
C GLN A 216 -10.28 -8.47 -10.85
N SER A 217 -11.15 -9.47 -11.00
CA SER A 217 -11.44 -10.47 -9.97
C SER A 217 -10.21 -11.29 -9.58
N ALA A 218 -9.39 -11.68 -10.57
CA ALA A 218 -8.12 -12.37 -10.33
C ALA A 218 -7.10 -11.47 -9.61
N ALA A 219 -6.94 -10.22 -10.04
CA ALA A 219 -6.03 -9.26 -9.42
C ALA A 219 -6.46 -8.93 -7.97
N PHE A 220 -7.76 -8.75 -7.73
CA PHE A 220 -8.33 -8.60 -6.39
C PHE A 220 -7.99 -9.80 -5.51
N ALA A 221 -8.24 -11.02 -5.99
CA ALA A 221 -7.95 -12.23 -5.23
C ALA A 221 -6.46 -12.37 -4.89
N LEU A 222 -5.59 -12.22 -5.89
CA LEU A 222 -4.14 -12.26 -5.71
C LEU A 222 -3.63 -11.16 -4.77
N SER A 223 -4.21 -9.96 -4.81
CA SER A 223 -3.86 -8.87 -3.87
C SER A 223 -4.14 -9.24 -2.42
N ASN A 224 -5.20 -10.01 -2.15
CA ASN A 224 -5.52 -10.50 -0.81
C ASN A 224 -4.56 -11.60 -0.35
N PHE A 225 -4.00 -12.40 -1.26
CA PHE A 225 -2.95 -13.36 -0.91
C PHE A 225 -1.63 -12.68 -0.49
N THR A 226 -1.31 -11.51 -1.07
CA THR A 226 -0.05 -10.79 -0.84
C THR A 226 -0.11 -9.71 0.25
N ARG A 227 -1.28 -9.44 0.83
CA ARG A 227 -1.54 -8.28 1.71
C ARG A 227 -0.76 -8.26 3.03
N GLU A 228 -0.63 -9.39 3.72
CA GLU A 228 -0.04 -9.45 5.07
C GLU A 228 1.18 -10.35 5.15
N ASP A 229 1.05 -11.56 4.62
CA ASP A 229 2.08 -12.58 4.64
C ASP A 229 2.62 -12.78 3.22
N ASP A 230 3.87 -13.23 3.09
CA ASP A 230 4.43 -13.68 1.81
C ASP A 230 3.93 -15.10 1.47
N ILE A 231 2.64 -15.35 1.74
CA ILE A 231 2.02 -16.64 1.46
C ILE A 231 1.98 -16.77 -0.06
N ASN A 232 2.87 -17.62 -0.53
CA ASN A 232 2.92 -18.10 -1.88
C ASN A 232 3.33 -17.09 -2.96
N LEU A 233 3.94 -15.96 -2.56
CA LEU A 233 4.46 -14.98 -3.52
C LEU A 233 5.49 -15.62 -4.47
N LYS A 234 6.39 -16.46 -3.94
CA LYS A 234 7.37 -17.19 -4.77
C LYS A 234 6.69 -17.99 -5.90
N GLU A 235 5.65 -18.77 -5.59
CA GLU A 235 4.94 -19.55 -6.61
C GLU A 235 4.25 -18.62 -7.64
N MET A 236 3.72 -17.47 -7.21
CA MET A 236 3.15 -16.49 -8.14
C MET A 236 4.22 -15.93 -9.09
N ILE A 237 5.42 -15.62 -8.58
CA ILE A 237 6.56 -15.18 -9.39
C ILE A 237 6.97 -16.27 -10.38
N ASP A 238 7.08 -17.52 -9.92
CA ASP A 238 7.39 -18.68 -10.76
C ASP A 238 6.30 -18.91 -11.84
N CYS A 239 5.05 -18.51 -11.56
CA CYS A 239 3.93 -18.50 -12.53
C CYS A 239 3.91 -17.26 -13.43
N ASN A 240 4.95 -16.43 -13.45
CA ASN A 240 5.08 -15.21 -14.25
C ASN A 240 4.05 -14.11 -13.93
N VAL A 241 3.60 -13.98 -12.67
CA VAL A 241 2.64 -12.92 -12.28
C VAL A 241 3.13 -11.53 -12.70
N LEU A 242 4.41 -11.22 -12.53
CA LEU A 242 4.96 -9.91 -12.87
C LEU A 242 4.84 -9.59 -14.36
N LYS A 243 5.06 -10.57 -15.24
CA LYS A 243 4.89 -10.40 -16.69
C LYS A 243 3.46 -9.97 -17.03
N TYR A 244 2.46 -10.63 -16.44
CA TYR A 244 1.07 -10.28 -16.67
C TYR A 244 0.74 -8.88 -16.12
N LEU A 245 1.22 -8.55 -14.92
CA LEU A 245 1.02 -7.20 -14.35
C LEU A 245 1.66 -6.12 -15.22
N THR A 246 2.88 -6.34 -15.70
CA THR A 246 3.56 -5.35 -16.55
C THR A 246 2.90 -5.19 -17.92
N ASN A 247 2.32 -6.26 -18.48
CA ASN A 247 1.57 -6.16 -19.74
C ASN A 247 0.34 -5.26 -19.58
N HIS A 248 -0.36 -5.32 -18.46
CA HIS A 248 -1.51 -4.44 -18.17
C HIS A 248 -1.14 -2.97 -17.92
N LEU A 249 0.15 -2.68 -17.70
CA LEU A 249 0.67 -1.32 -17.57
C LEU A 249 1.27 -0.79 -18.88
N GLN A 250 1.33 -1.61 -19.94
CA GLN A 250 1.75 -1.17 -21.26
C GLN A 250 0.54 -0.57 -21.99
N PHE A 251 0.54 0.75 -22.10
CA PHE A 251 -0.43 1.51 -22.91
C PHE A 251 0.32 2.67 -23.55
N ASP A 252 0.06 2.98 -24.82
CA ASP A 252 0.58 4.19 -25.46
C ASP A 252 -0.35 5.38 -25.27
N LYS A 253 0.01 6.55 -25.80
CA LYS A 253 -0.82 7.77 -25.65
C LYS A 253 -2.21 7.60 -26.28
N GLU A 254 -2.34 6.69 -27.25
CA GLU A 254 -3.55 6.47 -28.05
C GLU A 254 -4.40 5.28 -27.59
N ASP A 255 -3.86 4.37 -26.77
CA ASP A 255 -4.63 3.28 -26.15
C ASP A 255 -5.19 3.74 -24.81
N LYS A 256 -6.53 3.69 -24.67
CA LYS A 256 -7.20 4.09 -23.41
C LYS A 256 -6.80 3.13 -22.29
N ILE A 257 -6.16 3.69 -21.26
CA ILE A 257 -5.88 3.01 -20.00
C ILE A 257 -7.17 2.40 -19.41
N SER A 258 -7.11 1.15 -18.95
CA SER A 258 -8.28 0.51 -18.32
C SER A 258 -8.43 0.95 -16.86
N PHE A 259 -9.37 1.87 -16.62
CA PHE A 259 -9.71 2.32 -15.27
C PHE A 259 -10.40 1.22 -14.44
N THR A 260 -10.88 0.15 -15.07
CA THR A 260 -11.53 -1.00 -14.42
C THR A 260 -10.51 -1.86 -13.67
N ILE A 261 -9.46 -2.31 -14.35
CA ILE A 261 -8.53 -3.32 -13.80
C ILE A 261 -7.37 -2.70 -13.04
N LEU A 262 -6.94 -1.48 -13.42
CA LEU A 262 -5.72 -0.88 -12.87
C LEU A 262 -5.68 -0.70 -11.36
N PRO A 263 -6.78 -0.33 -10.67
CA PRO A 263 -6.77 -0.24 -9.22
C PRO A 263 -6.26 -1.55 -8.58
N ASP A 264 -6.80 -2.70 -8.99
CA ASP A 264 -6.44 -4.00 -8.40
C ASP A 264 -5.06 -4.49 -8.88
N ILE A 265 -4.68 -4.23 -10.14
CA ILE A 265 -3.34 -4.53 -10.69
C ILE A 265 -2.25 -3.77 -9.91
N LEU A 266 -2.43 -2.45 -9.73
CA LEU A 266 -1.47 -1.62 -9.01
C LEU A 266 -1.46 -1.94 -7.51
N HIS A 267 -2.59 -2.33 -6.92
CA HIS A 267 -2.63 -2.78 -5.53
C HIS A 267 -1.83 -4.07 -5.32
N LEU A 268 -1.99 -5.06 -6.21
CA LEU A 268 -1.19 -6.28 -6.18
C LEU A 268 0.29 -5.97 -6.36
N LEU A 269 0.64 -5.16 -7.36
CA LEU A 269 2.03 -4.77 -7.62
C LEU A 269 2.65 -3.99 -6.45
N HIS A 270 1.89 -3.11 -5.81
CA HIS A 270 2.30 -2.43 -4.58
C HIS A 270 2.64 -3.41 -3.45
N HIS A 271 1.83 -4.46 -3.25
CA HIS A 271 2.14 -5.47 -2.23
C HIS A 271 3.43 -6.22 -2.57
N ILE A 272 3.66 -6.54 -3.85
CA ILE A 272 4.86 -7.23 -4.30
C ILE A 272 6.11 -6.36 -4.09
N THR A 273 6.08 -5.08 -4.50
CA THR A 273 7.22 -4.17 -4.32
C THR A 273 7.51 -3.82 -2.87
N ALA A 274 6.56 -4.06 -1.95
CA ALA A 274 6.79 -3.91 -0.52
C ALA A 274 7.55 -5.10 0.10
N LYS A 275 7.76 -6.20 -0.65
CA LYS A 275 8.40 -7.42 -0.12
C LYS A 275 9.90 -7.43 -0.43
N ASN A 276 10.68 -7.81 0.58
CA ASN A 276 12.12 -7.94 0.46
C ASN A 276 12.51 -9.21 -0.33
N GLY A 277 13.66 -9.18 -0.99
CA GLY A 277 14.25 -10.36 -1.65
C GLY A 277 13.76 -10.61 -3.09
N TYR A 278 12.98 -9.70 -3.65
CA TYR A 278 12.50 -9.78 -5.05
C TYR A 278 13.04 -8.66 -5.94
N ASP A 279 13.97 -7.83 -5.44
CA ASP A 279 14.49 -6.66 -6.15
C ASP A 279 15.11 -7.01 -7.51
N SER A 280 15.89 -8.10 -7.59
CA SER A 280 16.52 -8.54 -8.85
C SER A 280 15.49 -8.90 -9.92
N VAL A 281 14.40 -9.57 -9.52
CA VAL A 281 13.31 -9.92 -10.43
C VAL A 281 12.57 -8.65 -10.85
N LEU A 282 12.27 -7.74 -9.93
CA LEU A 282 11.60 -6.47 -10.21
C LEU A 282 12.41 -5.58 -11.18
N LEU A 283 13.74 -5.52 -11.03
CA LEU A 283 14.62 -4.78 -11.95
C LEU A 283 14.49 -5.27 -13.40
N SER A 284 14.21 -6.56 -13.61
CA SER A 284 14.07 -7.14 -14.97
C SER A 284 12.76 -6.77 -15.71
N THR A 285 11.80 -6.10 -15.05
CA THR A 285 10.43 -5.93 -15.56
C THR A 285 10.10 -4.55 -16.13
N ASN A 286 11.05 -3.60 -16.15
CA ASN A 286 10.80 -2.18 -16.51
C ASN A 286 9.70 -1.51 -15.67
N ILE A 287 9.44 -2.00 -14.46
CA ILE A 287 8.34 -1.55 -13.59
C ILE A 287 8.37 -0.05 -13.30
N VAL A 288 9.57 0.53 -13.13
CA VAL A 288 9.74 1.97 -12.88
C VAL A 288 9.11 2.77 -14.03
N LYS A 289 9.55 2.53 -15.26
CA LYS A 289 9.05 3.17 -16.48
C LYS A 289 7.54 3.02 -16.68
N LEU A 290 7.01 1.82 -16.41
CA LEU A 290 5.59 1.54 -16.60
C LEU A 290 4.73 2.32 -15.58
N VAL A 291 5.15 2.35 -14.32
CA VAL A 291 4.40 3.05 -13.26
C VAL A 291 4.55 4.57 -13.38
N THR A 292 5.72 5.10 -13.76
CA THR A 292 5.88 6.53 -14.04
C THR A 292 5.01 6.96 -15.22
N LYS A 293 4.87 6.13 -16.27
CA LYS A 293 3.95 6.38 -17.39
C LYS A 293 2.49 6.50 -16.92
N VAL A 294 2.04 5.67 -15.98
CA VAL A 294 0.70 5.77 -15.37
C VAL A 294 0.53 7.11 -14.65
N ILE A 295 1.49 7.50 -13.80
CA ILE A 295 1.43 8.77 -13.07
C ILE A 295 1.38 9.95 -14.05
N ARG A 296 2.26 9.94 -15.05
CA ARG A 296 2.33 10.97 -16.10
C ARG A 296 1.04 11.09 -16.88
N PHE A 297 0.43 9.97 -17.28
CA PHE A 297 -0.85 9.96 -17.96
C PHE A 297 -1.95 10.63 -17.13
N LEU A 298 -2.03 10.31 -15.83
CA LEU A 298 -3.00 10.94 -14.93
C LEU A 298 -2.72 12.45 -14.78
N THR A 299 -1.45 12.86 -14.70
CA THR A 299 -1.05 14.26 -14.65
C THR A 299 -1.46 15.02 -15.91
N GLU A 300 -1.09 14.51 -17.09
CA GLU A 300 -1.36 15.16 -18.39
C GLU A 300 -2.86 15.24 -18.69
N SER A 301 -3.62 14.19 -18.35
CA SER A 301 -5.07 14.16 -18.50
C SER A 301 -5.83 14.93 -17.41
N ARG A 302 -5.13 15.41 -16.36
CA ARG A 302 -5.73 16.00 -15.15
C ARG A 302 -6.82 15.11 -14.53
N ASN A 303 -6.69 13.80 -14.68
CA ASN A 303 -7.70 12.84 -14.27
C ASN A 303 -7.46 12.41 -12.83
N TYR A 304 -8.36 12.84 -11.93
CA TYR A 304 -8.25 12.60 -10.50
C TYR A 304 -8.70 11.17 -10.12
N GLN A 305 -7.92 10.17 -10.51
CA GLN A 305 -8.17 8.76 -10.13
C GLN A 305 -7.36 8.37 -8.91
N ILE A 306 -7.81 8.77 -7.73
CA ILE A 306 -7.08 8.50 -6.47
C ILE A 306 -6.83 7.01 -6.23
N LYS A 307 -7.72 6.12 -6.70
CA LYS A 307 -7.61 4.67 -6.60
C LYS A 307 -6.46 4.09 -7.43
N ILE A 308 -5.99 4.81 -8.45
CA ILE A 308 -4.87 4.43 -9.33
C ILE A 308 -3.61 5.18 -8.93
N LEU A 309 -3.72 6.50 -8.75
CA LEU A 309 -2.60 7.37 -8.39
C LEU A 309 -1.94 6.95 -7.07
N THR A 310 -2.75 6.62 -6.08
CA THR A 310 -2.27 6.22 -4.75
C THR A 310 -1.35 5.00 -4.80
N PRO A 311 -1.78 3.82 -5.29
CA PRO A 311 -0.90 2.67 -5.35
C PRO A 311 0.28 2.88 -6.30
N ALA A 312 0.12 3.66 -7.39
CA ALA A 312 1.23 4.00 -8.29
C ALA A 312 2.36 4.75 -7.56
N ILE A 313 2.04 5.82 -6.81
CA ILE A 313 3.05 6.57 -6.03
C ILE A 313 3.67 5.67 -4.96
N ARG A 314 2.88 4.79 -4.32
CA ARG A 314 3.40 3.83 -3.33
C ARG A 314 4.37 2.83 -3.94
N ILE A 315 4.14 2.38 -5.17
CA ILE A 315 5.09 1.52 -5.88
C ILE A 315 6.41 2.26 -6.08
N ILE A 316 6.37 3.49 -6.60
CA ILE A 316 7.59 4.31 -6.77
C ILE A 316 8.31 4.52 -5.43
N GLY A 317 7.58 4.83 -4.36
CA GLY A 317 8.16 5.01 -3.02
C GLY A 317 8.80 3.74 -2.46
N ASN A 318 8.17 2.57 -2.66
CA ASN A 318 8.74 1.28 -2.26
C ASN A 318 10.05 1.01 -3.01
N LEU A 319 10.05 1.21 -4.34
CA LEU A 319 11.22 0.99 -5.18
C LEU A 319 12.36 1.96 -4.84
N ALA A 320 12.05 3.25 -4.64
CA ALA A 320 13.03 4.26 -4.24
C ALA A 320 13.64 3.99 -2.85
N GLY A 321 12.90 3.34 -1.95
CA GLY A 321 13.39 2.88 -0.67
C GLY A 321 14.21 1.58 -0.72
N GLY A 322 14.28 0.92 -1.88
CA GLY A 322 15.00 -0.34 -2.10
C GLY A 322 16.45 -0.11 -2.58
N LEU A 323 16.84 -0.86 -3.61
CA LEU A 323 18.17 -0.79 -4.21
C LEU A 323 18.47 0.58 -4.85
N ASP A 324 19.75 0.97 -4.85
CA ASP A 324 20.22 2.23 -5.46
C ASP A 324 19.94 2.29 -6.96
N GLU A 325 19.92 1.14 -7.64
CA GLU A 325 19.58 0.98 -9.05
C GLU A 325 18.16 1.48 -9.36
N PHE A 326 17.19 1.27 -8.45
CA PHE A 326 15.84 1.82 -8.64
C PHE A 326 15.83 3.34 -8.54
N ASN A 327 16.62 3.93 -7.65
CA ASN A 327 16.74 5.38 -7.55
C ASN A 327 17.29 5.97 -8.85
N ALA A 328 18.33 5.36 -9.43
CA ALA A 328 18.88 5.77 -10.72
C ALA A 328 17.81 5.70 -11.83
N LEU A 329 17.11 4.57 -11.95
CA LEU A 329 16.04 4.41 -12.94
C LEU A 329 14.89 5.41 -12.75
N ILE A 330 14.52 5.74 -11.51
CA ILE A 330 13.48 6.74 -11.24
C ILE A 330 13.94 8.12 -11.68
N LEU A 331 15.20 8.48 -11.46
CA LEU A 331 15.74 9.78 -11.86
C LEU A 331 15.93 9.91 -13.37
N GLU A 332 16.14 8.80 -14.08
CA GLU A 332 16.18 8.75 -15.54
C GLU A 332 14.78 8.93 -16.17
N GLU A 333 13.70 8.72 -15.42
CA GLU A 333 12.34 8.83 -15.95
C GLU A 333 11.92 10.29 -16.20
N PRO A 334 11.53 10.65 -17.43
CA PRO A 334 11.19 12.03 -17.76
C PRO A 334 10.06 12.57 -16.89
N ARG A 335 10.25 13.77 -16.33
CA ARG A 335 9.24 14.57 -15.61
C ARG A 335 8.64 13.90 -14.36
N ILE A 336 9.15 12.76 -13.87
CA ILE A 336 8.53 12.11 -12.70
C ILE A 336 8.47 13.03 -11.49
N LEU A 337 9.53 13.81 -11.24
CA LEU A 337 9.55 14.76 -10.13
C LEU A 337 8.53 15.89 -10.35
N ASP A 338 8.41 16.40 -11.58
CA ASP A 338 7.41 17.43 -11.93
C ASP A 338 5.98 16.92 -11.78
N ASP A 339 5.73 15.66 -12.15
CA ASP A 339 4.43 15.00 -11.99
C ASP A 339 4.08 14.87 -10.51
N LEU A 340 5.05 14.48 -9.66
CA LEU A 340 4.85 14.42 -8.21
C LEU A 340 4.63 15.82 -7.60
N ILE A 341 5.36 16.84 -8.06
CA ILE A 341 5.17 18.24 -7.64
C ILE A 341 3.77 18.74 -8.05
N TYR A 342 3.30 18.40 -9.24
CA TYR A 342 1.94 18.73 -9.67
C TYR A 342 0.94 18.16 -8.67
N TRP A 343 1.03 16.87 -8.33
CA TRP A 343 0.09 16.22 -7.43
C TRP A 343 0.19 16.71 -5.99
N ILE A 344 1.38 17.02 -5.46
CA ILE A 344 1.50 17.52 -4.08
C ILE A 344 0.94 18.95 -3.94
N ASN A 345 0.99 19.74 -5.01
CA ASN A 345 0.48 21.13 -5.04
C ASN A 345 -1.01 21.23 -5.34
N HIS A 346 -1.55 20.33 -6.15
CA HIS A 346 -2.95 20.38 -6.61
C HIS A 346 -3.86 19.42 -5.83
N ASN A 347 -3.38 18.87 -4.72
CA ASN A 347 -4.12 17.88 -3.95
C ASN A 347 -4.02 18.11 -2.44
N THR A 348 -5.18 18.26 -1.79
CA THR A 348 -5.30 18.39 -0.33
C THR A 348 -5.40 17.04 0.38
N HIS A 349 -5.49 15.94 -0.36
CA HIS A 349 -5.64 14.60 0.19
C HIS A 349 -4.35 14.19 0.92
N ARG A 350 -4.48 14.01 2.24
CA ARG A 350 -3.37 13.68 3.14
C ARG A 350 -2.55 12.48 2.68
N CYS A 351 -3.21 11.42 2.20
CA CYS A 351 -2.50 10.24 1.71
C CYS A 351 -1.55 10.54 0.55
N ILE A 352 -1.97 11.36 -0.42
CA ILE A 352 -1.14 11.64 -1.61
C ILE A 352 0.08 12.45 -1.18
N ASN A 353 -0.12 13.47 -0.34
CA ASN A 353 0.99 14.24 0.24
C ASN A 353 1.97 13.33 1.00
N TYR A 354 1.45 12.45 1.85
CA TYR A 354 2.27 11.48 2.59
C TYR A 354 3.11 10.60 1.66
N PHE A 355 2.50 9.95 0.66
CA PHE A 355 3.24 9.03 -0.21
C PHE A 355 4.23 9.73 -1.11
N ILE A 356 3.92 10.94 -1.61
CA ILE A 356 4.89 11.73 -2.38
C ILE A 356 6.11 12.07 -1.53
N LEU A 357 5.91 12.47 -0.27
CA LEU A 357 7.02 12.74 0.64
C LEU A 357 7.81 11.48 1.01
N THR A 358 7.17 10.30 1.03
CA THR A 358 7.90 9.03 1.15
C THR A 358 8.81 8.78 -0.07
N VAL A 359 8.40 9.18 -1.28
CA VAL A 359 9.29 9.15 -2.45
C VAL A 359 10.43 10.16 -2.26
N ALA A 360 10.11 11.39 -1.84
CA ALA A 360 11.09 12.44 -1.58
C ALA A 360 12.12 12.07 -0.50
N SER A 361 11.74 11.21 0.44
CA SER A 361 12.64 10.71 1.49
C SER A 361 13.52 9.54 1.06
N ALA A 362 13.55 9.17 -0.22
CA ALA A 362 14.53 8.22 -0.75
C ALA A 362 15.93 8.86 -0.83
N LYS A 363 16.97 8.06 -0.54
CA LYS A 363 18.33 8.55 -0.27
C LYS A 363 18.95 9.40 -1.39
N LYS A 364 18.57 9.18 -2.65
CA LYS A 364 19.19 9.86 -3.81
C LYS A 364 18.22 10.71 -4.63
N LEU A 365 16.96 10.85 -4.20
CA LEU A 365 15.97 11.53 -5.03
C LEU A 365 16.29 13.04 -5.15
N GLY A 366 16.46 13.53 -6.38
CA GLY A 366 16.78 14.95 -6.66
C GLY A 366 18.27 15.26 -6.83
N ILE A 367 19.13 14.24 -6.83
CA ILE A 367 20.56 14.37 -7.11
C ILE A 367 20.98 13.41 -8.22
N SER A 368 21.60 13.93 -9.27
CA SER A 368 22.32 13.14 -10.28
C SER A 368 23.82 13.20 -10.03
N SER A 369 24.51 12.09 -10.30
CA SER A 369 25.98 12.08 -10.36
C SER A 369 26.42 12.44 -11.78
N GLU A 370 27.07 13.58 -11.94
CA GLU A 370 27.83 13.88 -13.15
C GLU A 370 29.30 13.60 -12.89
N TYR A 371 30.00 13.15 -13.94
CA TYR A 371 31.43 12.90 -13.85
C TYR A 371 32.17 13.97 -14.64
N GLU A 372 32.96 14.78 -13.96
CA GLU A 372 33.90 15.70 -14.60
C GLU A 372 35.33 15.16 -14.47
N PHE A 373 36.10 15.26 -15.54
CA PHE A 373 37.53 14.97 -15.51
C PHE A 373 38.31 16.24 -15.17
N ILE A 374 38.78 16.33 -13.93
CA ILE A 374 39.62 17.43 -13.47
C ILE A 374 41.03 16.89 -13.23
N GLY A 375 42.00 17.38 -13.99
CA GLY A 375 43.42 17.02 -13.81
C GLY A 375 43.73 15.53 -14.02
N GLY A 376 42.99 14.83 -14.89
CA GLY A 376 43.17 13.40 -15.16
C GLY A 376 42.52 12.45 -14.16
N SER A 377 41.82 12.97 -13.15
CA SER A 377 41.03 12.18 -12.20
C SER A 377 39.53 12.41 -12.44
N GLN A 378 38.76 11.34 -12.40
CA GLN A 378 37.29 11.40 -12.48
C GLN A 378 36.74 11.88 -11.14
N VAL A 379 36.14 13.06 -11.12
CA VAL A 379 35.51 13.66 -9.94
C VAL A 379 33.99 13.50 -10.10
N ASN A 380 33.32 13.01 -9.05
CA ASN A 380 31.87 12.90 -9.02
C ASN A 380 31.29 14.23 -8.50
N LEU A 381 30.55 14.93 -9.34
CA LEU A 381 29.82 16.14 -8.98
C LEU A 381 28.38 15.77 -8.62
N THR A 382 27.99 16.18 -7.42
CA THR A 382 26.62 16.11 -6.94
C THR A 382 25.81 17.21 -7.61
N VAL A 383 25.05 16.89 -8.66
CA VAL A 383 24.17 17.85 -9.32
C VAL A 383 22.78 17.76 -8.71
N ILE A 384 22.35 18.86 -8.10
CA ILE A 384 21.00 18.98 -7.52
C ILE A 384 20.04 19.37 -8.64
N ASN A 385 19.06 18.53 -8.94
CA ASN A 385 18.05 18.79 -9.96
C ASN A 385 17.03 19.84 -9.45
N GLU A 386 16.64 20.80 -10.31
CA GLU A 386 15.65 21.85 -10.02
C GLU A 386 14.32 21.26 -9.51
N SER A 387 13.81 20.21 -10.14
CA SER A 387 12.59 19.53 -9.67
C SER A 387 12.81 18.86 -8.30
N GLY A 388 14.04 18.38 -8.02
CA GLY A 388 14.40 17.91 -6.68
C GLY A 388 14.29 19.03 -5.64
N ILE A 389 14.79 20.22 -5.97
CA ILE A 389 14.72 21.42 -5.11
C ILE A 389 13.28 21.80 -4.81
N GLU A 390 12.41 21.83 -5.83
CA GLU A 390 11.00 22.15 -5.63
C GLU A 390 10.30 21.15 -4.70
N LEU A 391 10.62 19.86 -4.82
CA LEU A 391 10.09 18.85 -3.90
C LEU A 391 10.58 19.06 -2.45
N ILE A 392 11.84 19.47 -2.26
CA ILE A 392 12.37 19.85 -0.94
C ILE A 392 11.68 21.11 -0.39
N LYS A 393 11.38 22.11 -1.23
CA LYS A 393 10.58 23.27 -0.81
C LYS A 393 9.18 22.85 -0.36
N GLU A 394 8.55 21.92 -1.06
CA GLU A 394 7.25 21.36 -0.64
C GLU A 394 7.34 20.57 0.67
N ALA A 395 8.45 19.88 0.93
CA ALA A 395 8.70 19.25 2.23
C ALA A 395 8.84 20.30 3.35
N ILE A 396 9.62 21.38 3.14
CA ILE A 396 9.79 22.48 4.12
C ILE A 396 8.43 23.04 4.55
N LYS A 397 7.53 23.31 3.59
CA LYS A 397 6.17 23.84 3.85
C LYS A 397 5.32 22.94 4.76
N ARG A 398 5.63 21.64 4.83
CA ARG A 398 4.87 20.63 5.58
C ARG A 398 5.56 20.20 6.89
N LEU A 399 6.73 20.75 7.20
CA LEU A 399 7.44 20.46 8.45
C LEU A 399 6.65 20.81 9.71
N SER A 400 5.74 21.78 9.66
CA SER A 400 4.93 22.16 10.83
C SER A 400 3.77 21.21 11.11
N TRP A 401 3.46 20.28 10.20
CA TRP A 401 2.31 19.40 10.35
C TRP A 401 2.59 18.36 11.45
N ALA A 402 1.71 18.27 12.43
CA ALA A 402 1.86 17.38 13.58
C ALA A 402 1.54 15.91 13.29
N ASN A 403 1.24 15.58 12.04
CA ASN A 403 0.92 14.22 11.59
C ASN A 403 2.10 13.62 10.81
N GLU A 404 1.89 12.45 10.25
CA GLU A 404 2.94 11.62 9.66
C GLU A 404 3.54 12.23 8.38
N ILE A 405 2.83 13.18 7.76
CA ILE A 405 3.32 14.00 6.65
C ILE A 405 4.50 14.86 7.11
N GLY A 406 4.43 15.44 8.32
CA GLY A 406 5.52 16.25 8.86
C GLY A 406 6.77 15.43 9.17
N ILE A 407 6.61 14.17 9.55
CA ILE A 407 7.74 13.24 9.75
C ILE A 407 8.40 12.92 8.41
N GLU A 408 7.63 12.52 7.40
CA GLU A 408 8.19 12.21 6.08
C GLU A 408 8.85 13.43 5.41
N ALA A 409 8.29 14.63 5.63
CA ALA A 409 8.94 15.88 5.23
C ALA A 409 10.29 16.07 5.94
N ALA A 410 10.36 15.88 7.25
CA ALA A 410 11.62 15.97 8.01
C ALA A 410 12.64 14.93 7.53
N MET A 411 12.18 13.72 7.21
CA MET A 411 13.03 12.66 6.66
C MET A 411 13.59 12.99 5.28
N ALA A 412 12.78 13.59 4.40
CA ALA A 412 13.25 14.07 3.11
C ALA A 412 14.38 15.10 3.26
N LEU A 413 14.21 16.06 4.16
CA LEU A 413 15.27 17.03 4.47
C LEU A 413 16.52 16.37 5.06
N ARG A 414 16.34 15.43 5.99
CA ARG A 414 17.45 14.72 6.63
C ARG A 414 18.26 13.90 5.62
N ASN A 415 17.60 13.20 4.72
CA ASN A 415 18.29 12.42 3.70
C ASN A 415 18.96 13.31 2.66
N TYR A 416 18.31 14.40 2.26
CA TYR A 416 18.92 15.42 1.41
C TYR A 416 20.16 16.06 2.08
N ALA A 417 20.08 16.39 3.37
CA ALA A 417 21.22 16.89 4.15
C ALA A 417 22.38 15.89 4.20
N SER A 418 22.09 14.59 4.31
CA SER A 418 23.12 13.55 4.41
C SER A 418 23.93 13.33 3.12
N LEU A 419 23.54 13.94 2.01
CA LEU A 419 24.22 13.80 0.71
C LEU A 419 25.49 14.65 0.59
N GLY A 420 25.65 15.67 1.43
CA GLY A 420 26.89 16.45 1.50
C GLY A 420 26.71 17.90 1.90
N SER A 421 27.84 18.61 2.01
CA SER A 421 27.88 20.03 2.43
C SER A 421 27.06 20.94 1.54
N ASP A 422 27.07 20.71 0.22
CA ASP A 422 26.37 21.55 -0.74
C ASP A 422 24.85 21.50 -0.55
N CYS A 423 24.32 20.31 -0.26
CA CYS A 423 22.91 20.11 0.04
C CYS A 423 22.48 20.84 1.32
N ILE A 424 23.32 20.85 2.35
CA ILE A 424 23.00 21.52 3.61
C ILE A 424 23.13 23.04 3.47
N GLN A 425 24.14 23.53 2.74
CA GLN A 425 24.23 24.95 2.40
C GLN A 425 22.98 25.40 1.62
N HIS A 426 22.50 24.55 0.71
CA HIS A 426 21.27 24.79 -0.02
C HIS A 426 20.04 24.81 0.92
N LEU A 427 19.91 23.86 1.84
CA LEU A 427 18.87 23.87 2.88
C LEU A 427 18.92 25.14 3.74
N ALA A 428 20.11 25.62 4.09
CA ALA A 428 20.28 26.88 4.81
C ALA A 428 19.75 28.08 4.00
N ARG A 429 20.05 28.16 2.69
CA ARG A 429 19.52 29.20 1.79
C ARG A 429 18.00 29.17 1.66
N LEU A 430 17.38 27.99 1.80
CA LEU A 430 15.93 27.81 1.79
C LEU A 430 15.26 28.08 3.14
N ASN A 431 15.99 28.58 4.15
CA ASN A 431 15.53 28.74 5.54
C ASN A 431 15.04 27.42 6.18
N ALA A 432 15.48 26.27 5.67
CA ALA A 432 15.07 24.98 6.21
C ALA A 432 15.60 24.78 7.63
N LEU A 433 16.81 25.26 7.94
CA LEU A 433 17.39 25.15 9.29
C LEU A 433 16.55 25.91 10.33
N GLN A 434 16.05 27.10 9.98
CA GLN A 434 15.13 27.85 10.84
C GLN A 434 13.81 27.10 11.06
N ALA A 435 13.27 26.46 10.01
CA ALA A 435 12.08 25.64 10.14
C ALA A 435 12.32 24.39 11.00
N VAL A 436 13.51 23.78 10.90
CA VAL A 436 13.94 22.63 11.72
C VAL A 436 14.04 23.03 13.19
N THR A 437 14.74 24.12 13.53
CA THR A 437 14.88 24.57 14.91
C THR A 437 13.53 24.94 15.53
N ALA A 438 12.69 25.68 14.81
CA ALA A 438 11.36 26.08 15.29
C ALA A 438 10.41 24.90 15.60
N ASN A 439 10.67 23.72 15.03
CA ASN A 439 9.85 22.52 15.20
C ASN A 439 10.47 21.45 16.11
N LEU A 440 11.61 21.71 16.76
CA LEU A 440 12.25 20.76 17.70
C LEU A 440 11.33 20.36 18.86
N LYS A 441 10.49 21.30 19.32
CA LYS A 441 9.47 21.07 20.35
C LYS A 441 8.29 20.17 19.93
N SER A 442 8.34 19.56 18.74
CA SER A 442 7.28 18.67 18.25
C SER A 442 6.94 17.60 19.28
N ALA A 443 5.65 17.41 19.56
CA ALA A 443 5.16 16.36 20.45
C ALA A 443 5.48 14.94 19.93
N ASP A 444 5.73 14.81 18.62
CA ASP A 444 6.21 13.58 18.02
C ASP A 444 7.72 13.45 18.27
N VAL A 445 8.09 12.52 19.16
CA VAL A 445 9.47 12.24 19.56
C VAL A 445 10.34 11.92 18.36
N ASP A 446 9.83 11.14 17.42
CA ASP A 446 10.61 10.65 16.30
C ASP A 446 10.87 11.74 15.28
N LYS A 447 9.90 12.62 15.06
CA LYS A 447 10.08 13.84 14.28
C LYS A 447 11.17 14.73 14.88
N ALA A 448 11.13 14.91 16.21
CA ALA A 448 12.13 15.70 16.91
C ALA A 448 13.53 15.05 16.82
N LEU A 449 13.64 13.73 16.91
CA LEU A 449 14.89 13.01 16.67
C LEU A 449 15.43 13.22 15.24
N VAL A 450 14.56 13.20 14.22
CA VAL A 450 14.97 13.49 12.83
C VAL A 450 15.49 14.93 12.68
N PHE A 451 14.91 15.89 13.40
CA PHE A 451 15.42 17.26 13.43
C PHE A 451 16.78 17.37 14.10
N LEU A 452 17.00 16.67 15.22
CA LEU A 452 18.31 16.59 15.87
C LEU A 452 19.37 15.97 14.94
N ASP A 453 19.01 14.95 14.17
CA ASP A 453 19.86 14.37 13.13
C ASP A 453 20.30 15.41 12.07
N ILE A 454 19.38 16.26 11.59
CA ILE A 454 19.70 17.33 10.62
C ILE A 454 20.67 18.34 11.23
N ILE A 455 20.46 18.70 12.49
CA ILE A 455 21.33 19.60 13.24
C ILE A 455 22.74 18.99 13.37
N GLN A 456 22.82 17.72 13.78
CA GLN A 456 24.09 17.00 13.87
C GLN A 456 24.83 16.96 12.53
N ILE A 457 24.12 16.63 11.46
CA ILE A 457 24.67 16.62 10.09
C ILE A 457 25.20 18.01 9.73
N THR A 458 24.49 19.08 10.09
CA THR A 458 24.88 20.46 9.79
C THR A 458 26.17 20.88 10.52
N ILE A 459 26.30 20.54 11.81
CA ILE A 459 27.52 20.81 12.60
C ILE A 459 28.72 20.09 11.97
N ALA A 460 28.54 18.82 11.60
CA ALA A 460 29.64 17.96 11.20
C ALA A 460 30.16 18.24 9.79
N THR A 461 29.36 18.84 8.92
CA THR A 461 29.65 18.97 7.49
C THR A 461 29.91 20.40 7.03
N ILE A 462 29.32 21.40 7.70
CA ILE A 462 29.53 22.82 7.37
C ILE A 462 30.47 23.45 8.41
N PRO A 463 31.62 24.02 7.99
CA PRO A 463 32.56 24.69 8.91
C PRO A 463 31.90 25.78 9.77
N ASP A 464 31.01 26.58 9.19
CA ASP A 464 30.23 27.63 9.85
C ASP A 464 28.90 27.14 10.45
N GLY A 465 28.63 25.83 10.44
CA GLY A 465 27.35 25.26 10.87
C GLY A 465 26.98 25.65 12.29
N LYS A 466 27.96 25.63 13.22
CA LYS A 466 27.77 26.08 14.61
C LYS A 466 27.32 27.54 14.69
N ARG A 467 27.97 28.42 13.91
CA ARG A 467 27.65 29.86 13.88
C ARG A 467 26.24 30.12 13.36
N ILE A 468 25.85 29.43 12.29
CA ILE A 468 24.49 29.54 11.70
C ILE A 468 23.44 29.10 12.72
N LEU A 469 23.65 27.96 13.39
CA LEU A 469 22.70 27.43 14.35
C LEU A 469 22.62 28.27 15.64
N ASN A 470 23.73 28.89 16.07
CA ASN A 470 23.73 29.84 17.18
C ASN A 470 22.87 31.09 16.88
N GLN A 471 22.88 31.58 15.63
CA GLN A 471 22.00 32.68 15.21
C GLN A 471 20.50 32.29 15.25
N LEU A 472 20.20 31.00 15.28
CA LEU A 472 18.84 30.44 15.37
C LEU A 472 18.46 30.02 16.79
N ASN A 473 19.23 30.42 17.81
CA ASN A 473 19.02 30.09 19.22
C ASN A 473 18.93 28.57 19.50
N ILE A 474 19.73 27.77 18.78
CA ILE A 474 19.66 26.31 18.92
C ILE A 474 19.91 25.82 20.35
N GLN A 475 20.74 26.53 21.12
CA GLN A 475 21.12 26.16 22.48
C GLN A 475 19.90 26.12 23.40
N GLU A 476 19.09 27.17 23.40
CA GLU A 476 17.87 27.26 24.22
C GLU A 476 16.90 26.14 23.85
N GLU A 477 16.74 25.86 22.55
CA GLU A 477 15.87 24.77 22.08
C GLU A 477 16.38 23.39 22.52
N LEU A 478 17.70 23.14 22.48
CA LEU A 478 18.29 21.88 22.94
C LEU A 478 18.15 21.72 24.46
N ASP A 479 18.36 22.78 25.24
CA ASP A 479 18.19 22.77 26.70
C ASP A 479 16.75 22.42 27.09
N LEU A 480 15.75 22.94 26.37
CA LEU A 480 14.34 22.59 26.59
C LEU A 480 14.05 21.10 26.35
N LEU A 481 14.78 20.43 25.45
CA LEU A 481 14.60 19.01 25.19
C LEU A 481 15.11 18.12 26.33
N LEU A 482 16.02 18.61 27.16
CA LEU A 482 16.52 17.87 28.34
C LEU A 482 15.42 17.63 29.40
N TYR A 483 14.34 18.41 29.36
CA TYR A 483 13.20 18.28 30.28
C TYR A 483 12.06 17.40 29.73
N ARG A 484 12.23 16.81 28.55
CA ARG A 484 11.22 15.93 27.93
C ARG A 484 11.24 14.55 28.57
N ASP A 485 10.11 13.85 28.60
CA ASP A 485 9.98 12.52 29.20
C ASP A 485 10.73 11.41 28.44
N ASP A 486 10.97 11.58 27.14
CA ASP A 486 11.65 10.58 26.31
C ASP A 486 13.17 10.57 26.52
N GLU A 487 13.71 9.40 26.88
CA GLU A 487 15.14 9.21 27.17
C GLU A 487 16.02 9.37 25.92
N SER A 488 15.56 8.89 24.76
CA SER A 488 16.34 8.95 23.52
C SER A 488 16.55 10.40 23.10
N LEU A 489 15.50 11.21 23.21
CA LEU A 489 15.51 12.64 22.91
C LEU A 489 16.45 13.40 23.85
N ARG A 490 16.34 13.18 25.17
CA ARG A 490 17.25 13.80 26.16
C ARG A 490 18.70 13.45 25.89
N LYS A 491 18.99 12.17 25.64
CA LYS A 491 20.35 11.69 25.38
C LYS A 491 20.94 12.32 24.12
N THR A 492 20.17 12.39 23.04
CA THR A 492 20.62 12.97 21.77
C THR A 492 20.84 14.48 21.91
N ALA A 493 19.94 15.19 22.59
CA ALA A 493 20.08 16.62 22.87
C ALA A 493 21.31 16.92 23.75
N SER A 494 21.54 16.14 24.82
CA SER A 494 22.72 16.26 25.67
C SER A 494 24.01 16.05 24.90
N GLN A 495 24.09 15.01 24.07
CA GLN A 495 25.26 14.75 23.23
C GLN A 495 25.52 15.89 22.24
N LEU A 496 24.47 16.48 21.69
CA LEU A 496 24.60 17.63 20.80
C LEU A 496 25.11 18.86 21.55
N LEU A 497 24.57 19.17 22.72
CA LEU A 497 25.05 20.26 23.58
C LEU A 497 26.53 20.07 23.93
N ASP A 498 26.93 18.85 24.34
CA ASP A 498 28.32 18.52 24.63
C ASP A 498 29.21 18.70 23.39
N SER A 499 28.76 18.30 22.20
CA SER A 499 29.53 18.49 20.96
C SER A 499 29.59 19.96 20.49
N PHE A 500 28.55 20.73 20.78
CA PHE A 500 28.44 22.13 20.40
C PHE A 500 29.32 23.01 21.30
N PHE A 501 29.25 22.76 22.61
CA PHE A 501 29.82 23.57 23.69
C PHE A 501 30.95 22.87 24.45
N ALA A 502 31.46 21.73 23.96
CA ALA A 502 32.76 21.22 24.39
C ALA A 502 33.74 22.39 24.32
N ILE A 503 34.16 22.83 25.49
CA ILE A 503 35.09 23.94 25.66
C ILE A 503 36.27 23.64 24.74
N GLU A 504 36.59 24.56 23.83
CA GLU A 504 37.87 24.56 23.12
C GLU A 504 38.97 24.80 24.17
N ASN A 505 39.26 23.77 24.96
CA ASN A 505 40.39 23.70 25.87
C ASN A 505 41.47 22.85 25.20
N SER A 506 42.16 23.44 24.22
CA SER A 506 43.62 23.27 23.99
C SER A 506 44.05 24.01 22.73
#